data_AF-A0A0F9PR48-F1
#
_entry.id   AF-A0A0F9PR48-F1
#
_cell.length_a   1.000
_cell.length_b   1.000
_cell.length_c   1.000
_cell.angle_alpha   90.00
_cell.angle_beta   90.00
_cell.angle_gamma   90.00
#
_symmetry.space_group_name_H-M   'P 1'
#
loop_
_entity.id
_entity.type
_entity.pdbx_description
1 polymer ?
#
loop_
_entity_poly.entity_id
_entity_poly.type
_entity_poly.pdbx_seq_one_letter_code
_entity_poly.pdbx_strand_id
1 'polypeptide(L)'
;MELKRVLLRLHAVEYESIQNVRKIFMNQIRDILRKIDMGIDFNEVEEKKEDKTFDTKYADAKLLPLAKRLIEEGRVTEEEGKYIYEFFNSTVPSIKQLERSFKKNLGKLVKNEAIYTEFLDKVRGIDKVLSAKLIKEIGYCDEVPDTVSKLWAYAGQSVVNGVAQKRIKGQSISYNPRLKSLVWMVSKGMLIHNQGYYRQVYDTEKEKQLNREYEEGILHEKYPQKKSNDKYIYPETATKLILGHAHNRALRKMRKIFLDHYWHCARELMGLPAKKNYVEGVLLHDNIVTWKKALEMEGTLPPKLKEKKATENKKTKS
;
A
#
# COMPACT_ATOMS: atom_id res chain seq x y z
N MET A 1 -13.99 22.84 -9.48
CA MET A 1 -13.86 21.76 -8.47
C MET A 1 -14.97 21.95 -7.42
N GLU A 2 -15.84 20.95 -7.21
CA GLU A 2 -16.92 21.07 -6.21
C GLU A 2 -16.37 21.17 -4.77
N LEU A 3 -16.93 22.08 -3.97
CA LEU A 3 -16.55 22.31 -2.56
C LEU A 3 -16.50 21.01 -1.74
N LYS A 4 -17.48 20.12 -1.95
CA LYS A 4 -17.55 18.81 -1.28
C LYS A 4 -16.30 17.96 -1.51
N ARG A 5 -15.73 17.96 -2.72
CA ARG A 5 -14.49 17.23 -3.04
C ARG A 5 -13.27 17.86 -2.39
N VAL A 6 -13.23 19.19 -2.30
CA VAL A 6 -12.17 19.92 -1.57
C VAL A 6 -12.19 19.55 -0.08
N LEU A 7 -13.38 19.53 0.53
CA LEU A 7 -13.56 19.12 1.93
C LEU A 7 -13.20 17.66 2.16
N LEU A 8 -13.56 16.75 1.24
CA LEU A 8 -13.13 15.35 1.31
C LEU A 8 -11.59 15.22 1.30
N ARG A 9 -10.91 15.97 0.42
CA ARG A 9 -9.44 16.01 0.35
C ARG A 9 -8.84 16.49 1.66
N LEU A 10 -9.39 17.55 2.24
CA LEU A 10 -8.96 18.08 3.54
C LEU A 10 -9.09 17.01 4.63
N HIS A 11 -10.24 16.35 4.76
CA HIS A 11 -10.44 15.29 5.75
C HIS A 11 -9.52 14.08 5.54
N ALA A 12 -9.20 13.74 4.28
CA ALA A 12 -8.22 12.71 3.98
C ALA A 12 -6.81 13.11 4.47
N VAL A 13 -6.44 14.39 4.32
CA VAL A 13 -5.18 14.96 4.86
C VAL A 13 -5.18 14.92 6.39
N GLU A 14 -6.26 15.36 7.05
CA GLU A 14 -6.38 15.32 8.51
C GLU A 14 -6.17 13.91 9.06
N TYR A 15 -6.81 12.92 8.44
CA TYR A 15 -6.64 11.51 8.81
C TYR A 15 -5.19 11.04 8.63
N GLU A 16 -4.52 11.42 7.54
CA GLU A 16 -3.11 11.07 7.32
C GLU A 16 -2.18 11.77 8.33
N SER A 17 -2.45 13.02 8.67
CA SER A 17 -1.69 13.79 9.65
C SER A 17 -1.76 13.14 11.03
N ILE A 18 -2.95 12.77 11.52
CA ILE A 18 -3.07 12.12 12.84
C ILE A 18 -2.43 10.72 12.84
N GLN A 19 -2.50 9.99 11.72
CA GLN A 19 -1.76 8.74 11.56
C GLN A 19 -0.25 8.92 11.66
N ASN A 20 0.28 10.01 11.09
CA ASN A 20 1.70 10.32 11.13
C ASN A 20 2.14 10.67 12.55
N VAL A 21 1.36 11.48 13.28
CA VAL A 21 1.63 11.78 14.71
C VAL A 21 1.73 10.49 15.52
N ARG A 22 0.77 9.58 15.38
CA ARG A 22 0.83 8.28 16.07
C ARG A 22 2.08 7.49 15.73
N LYS A 23 2.45 7.42 14.44
CA LYS A 23 3.64 6.69 13.99
C LYS A 23 4.91 7.30 14.55
N ILE A 24 5.03 8.63 14.55
CA ILE A 24 6.19 9.35 15.10
C ILE A 24 6.34 9.01 16.58
N PHE A 25 5.28 9.17 17.37
CA PHE A 25 5.33 8.92 18.81
C PHE A 25 5.66 7.45 19.12
N MET A 26 5.03 6.50 18.43
CA MET A 26 5.34 5.08 18.59
C MET A 26 6.78 4.73 18.16
N ASN A 27 7.32 5.41 17.14
CA ASN A 27 8.70 5.21 16.73
C ASN A 27 9.69 5.78 17.74
N GLN A 28 9.40 6.96 18.31
CA GLN A 28 10.23 7.58 19.34
C GLN A 28 10.30 6.73 20.60
N ILE A 29 9.14 6.32 21.16
CA ILE A 29 9.14 5.48 22.36
C ILE A 29 9.81 4.12 22.10
N ARG A 30 9.65 3.56 20.90
CA ARG A 30 10.34 2.32 20.50
C ARG A 30 11.85 2.52 20.51
N ASP A 31 12.32 3.63 19.95
CA ASP A 31 13.74 3.91 19.88
C ASP A 31 14.34 4.15 21.27
N ILE A 32 13.66 4.92 22.12
CA ILE A 32 14.05 5.14 23.52
C ILE A 32 14.18 3.80 24.26
N LEU A 33 13.15 2.96 24.24
CA LEU A 33 13.17 1.67 24.92
C LEU A 33 14.22 0.71 24.33
N ARG A 34 14.47 0.78 23.01
CA ARG A 34 15.54 0.02 22.35
C ARG A 34 16.91 0.48 22.84
N LYS A 35 17.18 1.78 22.86
CA LYS A 35 18.46 2.34 23.30
C LYS A 35 18.75 1.98 24.75
N ILE A 36 17.75 2.13 25.64
CA ILE A 36 17.85 1.69 27.03
C ILE A 36 18.19 0.20 27.09
N ASP A 37 17.44 -0.66 26.39
CA ASP A 37 17.64 -2.12 26.39
C ASP A 37 19.02 -2.54 25.85
N MET A 38 19.57 -1.79 24.88
CA MET A 38 20.88 -2.05 24.28
C MET A 38 22.03 -1.35 25.02
N GLY A 39 21.75 -0.48 26.01
CA GLY A 39 22.77 0.31 26.69
C GLY A 39 23.43 1.37 25.78
N ILE A 40 22.70 1.84 24.77
CA ILE A 40 23.14 2.87 23.82
C ILE A 40 22.78 4.25 24.38
N ASP A 41 23.70 5.21 24.26
CA ASP A 41 23.43 6.59 24.69
C ASP A 41 22.38 7.27 23.79
N PHE A 42 21.54 8.13 24.38
CA PHE A 42 20.46 8.78 23.62
C PHE A 42 20.99 9.73 22.53
N ASN A 43 22.15 10.35 22.73
CA ASN A 43 22.79 11.26 21.79
C ASN A 43 23.71 10.54 20.79
N GLU A 44 23.93 9.24 20.95
CA GLU A 44 24.76 8.45 20.04
C GLU A 44 24.16 8.46 18.62
N VAL A 45 24.97 8.91 17.65
CA VAL A 45 24.62 8.92 16.23
C VAL A 45 24.89 7.55 15.65
N GLU A 46 23.83 6.78 15.43
CA GLU A 46 23.93 5.45 14.82
C GLU A 46 24.03 5.55 13.30
N GLU A 47 24.98 4.83 12.71
CA GLU A 47 25.02 4.64 11.26
C GLU A 47 23.76 3.95 10.76
N LYS A 48 23.28 4.40 9.60
CA LYS A 48 22.06 3.90 9.00
C LYS A 48 22.29 2.48 8.47
N LYS A 49 21.98 1.46 9.27
CA LYS A 49 22.05 0.05 8.87
C LYS A 49 21.15 -0.19 7.64
N GLU A 50 21.70 -0.80 6.59
CA GLU A 50 20.97 -1.12 5.36
C GLU A 50 19.85 -2.15 5.61
N ASP A 51 20.09 -3.09 6.53
CA ASP A 51 19.14 -4.12 6.92
C ASP A 51 18.49 -3.83 8.29
N LYS A 52 17.15 -3.72 8.28
CA LYS A 52 16.33 -3.54 9.49
C LYS A 52 16.14 -4.88 10.21
N THR A 53 17.14 -5.34 10.94
CA THR A 53 17.10 -6.63 11.65
C THR A 53 16.33 -6.61 12.99
N PHE A 54 15.82 -5.46 13.43
CA PHE A 54 15.21 -5.28 14.76
C PHE A 54 13.71 -5.61 14.86
N ASP A 55 13.10 -6.12 13.78
CA ASP A 55 11.67 -5.87 13.51
C ASP A 55 10.69 -6.61 14.44
N THR A 56 11.09 -7.73 15.06
CA THR A 56 10.18 -8.50 15.93
C THR A 56 10.40 -8.28 17.43
N LYS A 57 11.60 -7.88 17.88
CA LYS A 57 11.90 -7.69 19.31
C LYS A 57 11.19 -6.46 19.87
N TYR A 58 11.16 -5.37 19.10
CA TYR A 58 10.61 -4.07 19.50
C TYR A 58 9.27 -3.74 18.82
N ALA A 59 8.51 -4.77 18.42
CA ALA A 59 7.16 -4.58 17.87
C ALA A 59 6.23 -3.90 18.89
N ASP A 60 5.23 -3.13 18.44
CA ASP A 60 4.32 -2.33 19.29
C ASP A 60 3.76 -3.09 20.49
N ALA A 61 3.33 -4.34 20.27
CA ALA A 61 2.74 -5.19 21.29
C ALA A 61 3.72 -5.57 22.42
N LYS A 62 5.03 -5.49 22.16
CA LYS A 62 6.11 -5.86 23.09
C LYS A 62 6.69 -4.68 23.85
N LEU A 63 6.36 -3.44 23.47
CA LEU A 63 6.97 -2.25 24.08
C LEU A 63 6.57 -2.05 25.54
N LEU A 64 5.30 -2.26 25.89
CA LEU A 64 4.84 -2.14 27.27
C LEU A 64 5.40 -3.28 28.17
N PRO A 65 5.41 -4.56 27.73
CA PRO A 65 6.15 -5.61 28.43
C PRO A 65 7.65 -5.33 28.57
N LEU A 66 8.28 -4.74 27.54
CA LEU A 66 9.67 -4.35 27.57
C LEU A 66 9.93 -3.27 28.64
N ALA A 67 9.10 -2.24 28.69
CA ALA A 67 9.21 -1.19 29.70
C ALA A 67 9.13 -1.76 31.12
N LYS A 68 8.18 -2.67 31.39
CA LYS A 68 8.06 -3.38 32.68
C LYS A 68 9.37 -4.06 33.08
N ARG A 69 9.91 -4.88 32.17
CA ARG A 69 11.17 -5.59 32.39
C ARG A 69 12.33 -4.64 32.68
N LEU A 70 12.45 -3.53 31.93
CA LEU A 70 13.54 -2.57 32.13
C LEU A 70 13.47 -1.87 33.49
N ILE A 71 12.26 -1.67 34.04
CA ILE A 71 12.05 -1.15 35.40
C ILE A 71 12.46 -2.20 36.44
N GLU A 72 12.04 -3.47 36.25
CA GLU A 72 12.42 -4.58 37.13
C GLU A 72 13.94 -4.83 37.17
N GLU A 73 14.62 -4.62 36.03
CA GLU A 73 16.08 -4.70 35.90
C GLU A 73 16.81 -3.47 36.47
N GLY A 74 16.09 -2.45 36.97
CA GLY A 74 16.68 -1.22 37.49
C GLY A 74 17.32 -0.31 36.43
N ARG A 75 17.07 -0.57 35.14
CA ARG A 75 17.58 0.23 34.01
C ARG A 75 16.73 1.46 33.72
N VAL A 76 15.54 1.50 34.30
CA VAL A 76 14.58 2.61 34.26
C VAL A 76 14.14 2.84 35.70
N THR A 77 14.23 4.07 36.18
CA THR A 77 13.78 4.43 37.53
C THR A 77 12.26 4.35 37.64
N GLU A 78 11.73 4.27 38.87
CA GLU A 78 10.27 4.28 39.07
C GLU A 78 9.62 5.55 38.54
N GLU A 79 10.29 6.70 38.63
CA GLU A 79 9.78 7.98 38.12
C GLU A 79 9.71 7.98 36.58
N GLU A 80 10.79 7.57 35.90
CA GLU A 80 10.82 7.40 34.45
C GLU A 80 9.77 6.39 33.97
N GLY A 81 9.59 5.29 34.72
CA GLY A 81 8.57 4.29 34.48
C GLY A 81 7.16 4.88 34.48
N LYS A 82 6.84 5.82 35.39
CA LYS A 82 5.55 6.51 35.42
C LYS A 82 5.28 7.29 34.13
N TYR A 83 6.25 8.05 33.62
CA TYR A 83 6.10 8.77 32.35
C TYR A 83 5.86 7.81 31.17
N ILE A 84 6.57 6.68 31.13
CA ILE A 84 6.36 5.65 30.09
C ILE A 84 4.95 5.06 30.18
N TYR A 85 4.48 4.74 31.39
CA TYR A 85 3.13 4.21 31.58
C TYR A 85 2.05 5.23 31.22
N GLU A 86 2.22 6.49 31.59
CA GLU A 86 1.30 7.57 31.22
C GLU A 86 1.20 7.70 29.69
N PHE A 87 2.33 7.62 28.99
CA PHE A 87 2.34 7.62 27.53
C PHE A 87 1.50 6.48 26.94
N PHE A 88 1.64 5.25 27.45
CA PHE A 88 0.90 4.08 26.95
C PHE A 88 -0.57 4.05 27.37
N ASN A 89 -0.90 4.58 28.56
CA ASN A 89 -2.24 4.52 29.14
C ASN A 89 -3.10 5.74 28.80
N SER A 90 -2.49 6.89 28.49
CA SER A 90 -3.18 8.16 28.24
C SER A 90 -2.94 8.66 26.81
N THR A 91 -1.68 8.91 26.44
CA THR A 91 -1.35 9.54 25.15
C THR A 91 -1.69 8.65 23.95
N VAL A 92 -1.26 7.38 23.96
CA VAL A 92 -1.52 6.45 22.86
C VAL A 92 -3.02 6.19 22.65
N PRO A 93 -3.84 5.94 23.69
CA PRO A 93 -5.29 5.81 23.55
C PRO A 93 -5.96 7.07 23.02
N SER A 94 -5.56 8.26 23.49
CA SER A 94 -6.12 9.54 23.04
C SER A 94 -5.90 9.76 21.54
N ILE A 95 -4.68 9.54 21.05
CA ILE A 95 -4.36 9.65 19.62
C ILE A 95 -5.12 8.60 18.80
N LYS A 96 -5.23 7.37 19.29
CA LYS A 96 -6.01 6.30 18.62
C LYS A 96 -7.50 6.64 18.57
N GLN A 97 -8.05 7.25 19.62
CA GLN A 97 -9.45 7.69 19.63
C GLN A 97 -9.68 8.79 18.59
N LEU A 98 -8.76 9.76 18.52
CA LEU A 98 -8.83 10.82 17.52
C LEU A 98 -8.70 10.27 16.09
N GLU A 99 -7.74 9.37 15.83
CA GLU A 99 -7.61 8.68 14.53
C GLU A 99 -8.89 7.93 14.15
N ARG A 100 -9.54 7.24 15.12
CA ARG A 100 -10.82 6.56 14.88
C ARG A 100 -11.94 7.53 14.52
N SER A 101 -11.99 8.70 15.16
CA SER A 101 -12.96 9.75 14.86
C SER A 101 -12.79 10.26 13.42
N PHE A 102 -11.57 10.64 13.04
CA PHE A 102 -11.25 11.06 11.67
C PHE A 102 -11.55 9.97 10.64
N LYS A 103 -11.19 8.71 10.92
CA LYS A 103 -11.53 7.57 10.06
C LYS A 103 -13.04 7.42 9.86
N LYS A 104 -13.83 7.58 10.93
CA LYS A 104 -15.30 7.49 10.87
C LYS A 104 -15.88 8.61 10.01
N ASN A 105 -15.41 9.84 10.19
CA ASN A 105 -15.87 11.00 9.41
C ASN A 105 -15.48 10.88 7.94
N LEU A 106 -14.23 10.52 7.65
CA LEU A 106 -13.77 10.24 6.29
C LEU A 106 -14.63 9.18 5.61
N GLY A 107 -14.94 8.09 6.32
CA GLY A 107 -15.80 7.02 5.82
C GLY A 107 -17.26 7.44 5.56
N LYS A 108 -17.77 8.49 6.21
CA LYS A 108 -19.11 9.05 5.90
C LYS A 108 -19.07 9.87 4.61
N LEU A 109 -18.02 10.68 4.43
CA LEU A 109 -17.89 11.56 3.27
C LEU A 109 -17.69 10.77 1.97
N VAL A 110 -16.80 9.77 2.00
CA VAL A 110 -16.51 8.91 0.85
C VAL A 110 -17.76 8.18 0.33
N LYS A 111 -18.69 7.81 1.21
CA LYS A 111 -19.94 7.12 0.79
C LYS A 111 -20.80 7.95 -0.14
N ASN A 112 -20.63 9.26 -0.15
CA ASN A 112 -21.41 10.18 -0.97
C ASN A 112 -20.71 10.49 -2.31
N GLU A 113 -19.58 9.85 -2.60
CA GLU A 113 -18.85 10.00 -3.86
C GLU A 113 -19.34 8.96 -4.89
N ALA A 114 -19.72 9.42 -6.08
CA ALA A 114 -20.23 8.55 -7.13
C ALA A 114 -19.22 7.47 -7.55
N ILE A 115 -17.93 7.82 -7.65
CA ILE A 115 -16.89 6.82 -7.97
C ILE A 115 -16.74 5.75 -6.88
N TYR A 116 -17.08 6.09 -5.63
CA TYR A 116 -17.09 5.11 -4.56
C TYR A 116 -18.28 4.16 -4.68
N THR A 117 -19.49 4.70 -4.83
CA THR A 117 -20.72 3.88 -4.91
C THR A 117 -20.74 3.04 -6.19
N GLU A 118 -20.29 3.60 -7.31
CA GLU A 118 -20.38 2.92 -8.60
C GLU A 118 -19.27 1.91 -8.83
N PHE A 119 -18.09 2.10 -8.26
CA PHE A 119 -16.93 1.28 -8.53
C PHE A 119 -16.20 0.80 -7.28
N LEU A 120 -15.61 1.70 -6.48
CA LEU A 120 -14.64 1.29 -5.45
C LEU A 120 -15.24 0.39 -4.37
N ASP A 121 -16.47 0.64 -3.92
CA ASP A 121 -17.14 -0.17 -2.89
C ASP A 121 -17.46 -1.59 -3.38
N LYS A 122 -17.64 -1.74 -4.69
CA LYS A 122 -17.96 -3.03 -5.34
C LYS A 122 -16.72 -3.88 -5.57
N VAL A 123 -15.51 -3.31 -5.54
CA VAL A 123 -14.25 -4.04 -5.66
C VAL A 123 -13.83 -4.70 -4.34
N ARG A 124 -13.45 -5.98 -4.35
CA ARG A 124 -12.94 -6.69 -3.15
C ARG A 124 -11.55 -6.20 -2.75
N GLY A 125 -11.34 -6.02 -1.45
CA GLY A 125 -10.07 -5.52 -0.90
C GLY A 125 -9.86 -4.02 -1.00
N ILE A 126 -10.86 -3.26 -1.45
CA ILE A 126 -10.87 -1.80 -1.38
C ILE A 126 -11.80 -1.36 -0.25
N ASP A 127 -11.27 -0.59 0.69
CA ASP A 127 -12.03 -0.02 1.79
C ASP A 127 -12.26 1.49 1.60
N LYS A 128 -13.05 2.08 2.49
CA LYS A 128 -13.36 3.52 2.46
C LYS A 128 -12.12 4.39 2.60
N VAL A 129 -11.11 3.95 3.35
CA VAL A 129 -9.90 4.73 3.58
C VAL A 129 -9.04 4.76 2.33
N LEU A 130 -8.78 3.61 1.71
CA LEU A 130 -8.09 3.52 0.43
C LEU A 130 -8.82 4.30 -0.65
N SER A 131 -10.16 4.20 -0.67
CA SER A 131 -11.01 4.97 -1.59
C SER A 131 -10.83 6.47 -1.40
N ALA A 132 -10.89 6.98 -0.17
CA ALA A 132 -10.68 8.40 0.14
C ALA A 132 -9.32 8.88 -0.36
N LYS A 133 -8.27 8.08 -0.12
CA LYS A 133 -6.91 8.42 -0.52
C LYS A 133 -6.75 8.42 -2.04
N LEU A 134 -7.40 7.49 -2.76
CA LEU A 134 -7.39 7.50 -4.22
C LEU A 134 -8.08 8.77 -4.74
N ILE A 135 -9.29 9.07 -4.27
CA ILE A 135 -10.03 10.27 -4.67
C ILE A 135 -9.24 11.55 -4.34
N LYS A 136 -8.51 11.55 -3.22
CA LYS A 136 -7.63 12.65 -2.84
C LYS A 136 -6.48 12.84 -3.83
N GLU A 137 -5.79 11.76 -4.21
CA GLU A 137 -4.58 11.85 -5.05
C GLU A 137 -4.87 11.98 -6.54
N ILE A 138 -5.98 11.43 -7.06
CA ILE A 138 -6.27 11.39 -8.50
C ILE A 138 -7.68 11.89 -8.91
N GLY A 139 -8.53 12.27 -7.95
CA GLY A 139 -9.82 12.89 -8.24
C GLY A 139 -10.71 12.04 -9.16
N TYR A 140 -11.38 12.70 -10.11
CA TYR A 140 -12.17 12.02 -11.15
C TYR A 140 -11.44 12.03 -12.50
N CYS A 141 -10.11 12.20 -12.49
CA CYS A 141 -9.28 12.26 -13.72
C CYS A 141 -9.82 13.27 -14.76
N ASP A 142 -10.36 14.38 -14.26
CA ASP A 142 -11.01 15.47 -15.01
C ASP A 142 -10.01 16.53 -15.49
N GLU A 143 -8.94 16.79 -14.73
CA GLU A 143 -7.87 17.73 -15.11
C GLU A 143 -6.63 16.97 -15.63
N VAL A 144 -5.99 16.20 -14.76
CA VAL A 144 -4.85 15.33 -15.07
C VAL A 144 -5.01 14.08 -14.21
N PRO A 145 -4.78 12.87 -14.74
CA PRO A 145 -4.35 12.54 -16.10
C PRO A 145 -5.51 12.36 -17.09
N ASP A 146 -5.42 13.01 -18.25
CA ASP A 146 -6.36 12.95 -19.40
C ASP A 146 -6.22 11.68 -20.25
N THR A 147 -5.26 10.80 -19.93
CA THR A 147 -5.16 9.45 -20.51
C THR A 147 -4.73 8.44 -19.44
N VAL A 148 -5.14 7.18 -19.60
CA VAL A 148 -4.73 6.11 -18.68
C VAL A 148 -3.21 5.89 -18.65
N SER A 149 -2.51 6.07 -19.77
CA SER A 149 -1.04 5.96 -19.81
C SER A 149 -0.35 7.01 -18.94
N LYS A 150 -0.86 8.24 -18.96
CA LYS A 150 -0.39 9.31 -18.06
C LYS A 150 -0.71 8.97 -16.60
N LEU A 151 -1.85 8.35 -16.31
CA LEU A 151 -2.17 7.84 -14.97
C LEU A 151 -1.17 6.79 -14.50
N TRP A 152 -0.83 5.82 -15.35
CA TRP A 152 0.15 4.81 -15.00
C TRP A 152 1.53 5.40 -14.77
N ALA A 153 1.95 6.37 -15.57
CA ALA A 153 3.21 7.10 -15.36
C ALA A 153 3.18 7.84 -14.02
N TYR A 154 2.13 8.62 -13.77
CA TYR A 154 1.95 9.38 -12.53
C TYR A 154 1.91 8.48 -11.29
N ALA A 155 1.29 7.30 -11.39
CA ALA A 155 1.24 6.28 -10.34
C ALA A 155 2.50 5.40 -10.22
N GLY A 156 3.56 5.68 -11.02
CA GLY A 156 4.82 4.94 -11.01
C GLY A 156 4.70 3.48 -11.47
N GLN A 157 3.71 3.18 -12.31
CA GLN A 157 3.47 1.86 -12.91
C GLN A 157 4.14 1.70 -14.27
N SER A 158 4.64 2.77 -14.89
CA SER A 158 5.42 2.71 -16.12
C SER A 158 6.74 1.94 -15.95
N VAL A 159 7.25 1.45 -17.08
CA VAL A 159 8.54 0.76 -17.18
C VAL A 159 9.42 1.49 -18.18
N VAL A 160 10.73 1.48 -17.95
CA VAL A 160 11.75 1.97 -18.87
C VAL A 160 12.59 0.75 -19.27
N ASN A 161 12.71 0.46 -20.56
CA ASN A 161 13.35 -0.75 -21.09
C ASN A 161 12.81 -2.06 -20.47
N GLY A 162 11.51 -2.09 -20.16
CA GLY A 162 10.85 -3.21 -19.50
C GLY A 162 11.24 -3.44 -18.03
N VAL A 163 11.93 -2.48 -17.40
CA VAL A 163 12.30 -2.49 -15.99
C VAL A 163 11.54 -1.40 -15.23
N ALA A 164 11.17 -1.70 -13.98
CA ALA A 164 10.52 -0.75 -13.10
C ALA A 164 11.44 0.43 -12.76
N GLN A 165 10.94 1.65 -12.82
CA GLN A 165 11.69 2.84 -12.41
C GLN A 165 12.10 2.75 -10.94
N LYS A 166 13.42 2.87 -10.69
CA LYS A 166 14.04 3.00 -9.36
C LYS A 166 14.36 4.46 -9.07
N ARG A 167 14.43 4.84 -7.79
CA ARG A 167 14.94 6.16 -7.39
C ARG A 167 16.45 6.14 -7.48
N ILE A 168 17.02 7.17 -8.09
CA ILE A 168 18.46 7.38 -8.20
C ILE A 168 18.79 8.64 -7.40
N LYS A 169 19.80 8.56 -6.53
CA LYS A 169 20.21 9.71 -5.71
C LYS A 169 20.63 10.86 -6.64
N GLY A 170 20.14 12.06 -6.37
CA GLY A 170 20.43 13.25 -7.19
C GLY A 170 19.54 13.44 -8.41
N GLN A 171 18.62 12.51 -8.73
CA GLN A 171 17.70 12.66 -9.85
C GLN A 171 16.26 12.97 -9.41
N SER A 172 15.59 13.85 -10.15
CA SER A 172 14.16 14.12 -10.01
C SER A 172 13.33 12.89 -10.37
N ILE A 173 12.30 12.61 -9.58
CA ILE A 173 11.36 11.52 -9.86
C ILE A 173 10.25 12.01 -10.79
N SER A 174 9.84 11.17 -11.75
CA SER A 174 8.79 11.47 -12.74
C SER A 174 7.39 10.98 -12.35
N TYR A 175 7.21 10.50 -11.12
CA TYR A 175 5.95 9.93 -10.62
C TYR A 175 5.64 10.43 -9.21
N ASN A 176 4.37 10.39 -8.81
CA ASN A 176 3.94 10.70 -7.46
C ASN A 176 4.30 9.53 -6.51
N PRO A 177 5.22 9.74 -5.53
CA PRO A 177 5.67 8.69 -4.63
C PRO A 177 4.60 8.22 -3.64
N ARG A 178 3.65 9.11 -3.27
CA ARG A 178 2.50 8.78 -2.41
C ARG A 178 1.53 7.89 -3.16
N LEU A 179 1.16 8.28 -4.39
CA LEU A 179 0.29 7.48 -5.25
C LEU A 179 0.90 6.11 -5.56
N LYS A 180 2.20 6.03 -5.88
CA LYS A 180 2.88 4.74 -6.11
C LYS A 180 2.76 3.79 -4.90
N SER A 181 2.93 4.33 -3.70
CA SER A 181 2.75 3.57 -2.44
C SER A 181 1.28 3.20 -2.20
N LEU A 182 0.36 4.12 -2.51
CA LEU A 182 -1.08 3.90 -2.36
C LEU A 182 -1.59 2.78 -3.27
N VAL A 183 -1.24 2.78 -4.55
CA VAL A 183 -1.65 1.74 -5.49
C VAL A 183 -1.00 0.38 -5.12
N TRP A 184 0.17 0.40 -4.49
CA TRP A 184 0.74 -0.82 -3.89
C TRP A 184 -0.14 -1.34 -2.73
N MET A 185 -0.61 -0.47 -1.82
CA MET A 185 -1.53 -0.86 -0.75
C MET A 185 -2.86 -1.40 -1.28
N VAL A 186 -3.41 -0.77 -2.32
CA VAL A 186 -4.59 -1.26 -3.07
C VAL A 186 -4.35 -2.70 -3.55
N SER A 187 -3.22 -2.96 -4.20
CA SER A 187 -2.91 -4.31 -4.67
C SER A 187 -2.77 -5.33 -3.55
N LYS A 188 -2.22 -4.94 -2.39
CA LYS A 188 -2.15 -5.81 -1.21
C LYS A 188 -3.54 -6.15 -0.68
N GLY A 189 -4.44 -5.16 -0.62
CA GLY A 189 -5.84 -5.37 -0.24
C GLY A 189 -6.51 -6.39 -1.15
N MET A 190 -6.42 -6.20 -2.47
CA MET A 190 -6.97 -7.15 -3.46
C MET A 190 -6.38 -8.56 -3.33
N LEU A 191 -5.08 -8.70 -3.06
CA LEU A 191 -4.44 -10.01 -2.92
C LEU A 191 -4.96 -10.81 -1.72
N ILE A 192 -5.21 -10.14 -0.59
CA ILE A 192 -5.69 -10.80 0.64
C ILE A 192 -7.07 -11.43 0.39
N HIS A 193 -7.89 -10.83 -0.49
CA HIS A 193 -9.17 -11.38 -0.89
C HIS A 193 -9.01 -12.30 -2.11
N ASN A 194 -8.79 -13.57 -1.85
CA ASN A 194 -8.40 -14.61 -2.82
C ASN A 194 -9.40 -14.93 -3.95
N GLN A 195 -10.56 -14.28 -4.03
CA GLN A 195 -11.60 -14.61 -5.02
C GLN A 195 -11.92 -13.51 -6.03
N GLY A 196 -11.50 -12.25 -5.81
CA GLY A 196 -11.91 -11.12 -6.66
C GLY A 196 -11.39 -11.19 -8.10
N TYR A 197 -12.00 -10.44 -9.01
CA TYR A 197 -11.60 -10.36 -10.41
C TYR A 197 -10.12 -9.96 -10.55
N TYR A 198 -9.70 -8.92 -9.82
CA TYR A 198 -8.31 -8.45 -9.87
C TYR A 198 -7.32 -9.49 -9.33
N ARG A 199 -7.75 -10.36 -8.41
CA ARG A 199 -6.93 -11.46 -7.92
C ARG A 199 -6.67 -12.48 -9.04
N GLN A 200 -7.70 -12.83 -9.81
CA GLN A 200 -7.58 -13.73 -10.96
C GLN A 200 -6.61 -13.14 -12.01
N VAL A 201 -6.75 -11.85 -12.33
CA VAL A 201 -5.80 -11.13 -13.20
C VAL A 201 -4.35 -11.29 -12.73
N TYR A 202 -4.11 -11.18 -11.43
CA TYR A 202 -2.79 -11.39 -10.85
C TYR A 202 -2.33 -12.84 -10.94
N ASP A 203 -3.17 -13.82 -10.60
CA ASP A 203 -2.79 -15.23 -10.59
C ASP A 203 -2.45 -15.71 -12.01
N THR A 204 -3.28 -15.38 -13.01
CA THR A 204 -3.03 -15.68 -14.43
C THR A 204 -1.75 -15.04 -14.94
N GLU A 205 -1.51 -13.76 -14.64
CA GLU A 205 -0.27 -13.10 -15.08
C GLU A 205 0.95 -13.67 -14.35
N LYS A 206 0.83 -14.04 -13.07
CA LYS A 206 1.95 -14.63 -12.32
C LYS A 206 2.34 -15.98 -12.91
N GLU A 207 1.37 -16.84 -13.20
CA GLU A 207 1.59 -18.13 -13.86
C GLU A 207 2.25 -17.94 -15.22
N LYS A 208 1.71 -17.02 -16.05
CA LYS A 208 2.31 -16.66 -17.33
C LYS A 208 3.77 -16.22 -17.21
N GLN A 209 4.12 -15.41 -16.20
CA GLN A 209 5.48 -14.93 -16.00
C GLN A 209 6.42 -16.03 -15.48
N LEU A 210 5.92 -17.02 -14.72
CA LEU A 210 6.70 -18.15 -14.24
C LEU A 210 6.98 -19.18 -15.34
N ASN A 211 6.02 -19.37 -16.25
CA ASN A 211 6.13 -20.31 -17.37
C ASN A 211 6.87 -19.70 -18.58
N ARG A 212 7.14 -18.40 -18.57
CA ARG A 212 7.86 -17.74 -19.65
C ARG A 212 9.34 -18.07 -19.61
N GLU A 213 9.84 -18.56 -20.73
CA GLU A 213 11.25 -18.79 -20.97
C GLU A 213 11.88 -17.63 -21.72
N TYR A 214 13.17 -17.42 -21.44
CA TYR A 214 14.04 -16.41 -22.01
C TYR A 214 15.28 -17.12 -22.53
N GLU A 215 15.83 -16.61 -23.63
CA GLU A 215 17.16 -17.04 -24.09
C GLU A 215 18.20 -16.70 -23.03
N GLU A 216 19.27 -17.51 -22.99
CA GLU A 216 20.40 -17.28 -22.10
C GLU A 216 21.00 -15.88 -22.33
N GLY A 217 21.48 -15.24 -21.26
CA GLY A 217 22.02 -13.89 -21.28
C GLY A 217 20.98 -12.77 -21.20
N ILE A 218 19.76 -12.91 -21.75
CA ILE A 218 18.76 -11.82 -21.78
C ILE A 218 18.41 -11.32 -20.37
N LEU A 219 18.18 -12.24 -19.43
CA LEU A 219 17.82 -11.88 -18.06
C LEU A 219 19.00 -11.26 -17.31
N HIS A 220 20.22 -11.71 -17.60
CA HIS A 220 21.45 -11.19 -17.01
C HIS A 220 21.68 -9.74 -17.45
N GLU A 221 21.61 -9.46 -18.75
CA GLU A 221 21.76 -8.11 -19.33
C GLU A 221 20.69 -7.15 -18.80
N LYS A 222 19.44 -7.62 -18.71
CA LYS A 222 18.32 -6.79 -18.24
C LYS A 222 18.39 -6.47 -16.74
N TYR A 223 19.00 -7.35 -15.95
CA TYR A 223 19.07 -7.25 -14.49
C TYR A 223 20.51 -7.49 -14.00
N PRO A 224 21.45 -6.57 -14.26
CA PRO A 224 22.86 -6.73 -13.92
C PRO A 224 23.14 -6.57 -12.41
N GLN A 225 22.09 -6.58 -11.57
CA GLN A 225 22.24 -6.37 -10.14
C GLN A 225 22.78 -7.64 -9.47
N LYS A 226 23.63 -7.44 -8.46
CA LYS A 226 24.12 -8.50 -7.59
C LYS A 226 23.35 -8.56 -6.28
N LYS A 227 23.35 -9.73 -5.66
CA LYS A 227 22.91 -10.00 -4.29
C LYS A 227 24.02 -9.58 -3.31
N SER A 228 23.71 -9.57 -2.02
CA SER A 228 24.67 -9.24 -0.94
C SER A 228 25.91 -10.14 -0.91
N ASN A 229 25.81 -11.37 -1.42
CA ASN A 229 26.92 -12.31 -1.54
C ASN A 229 27.73 -12.15 -2.85
N ASP A 230 27.68 -10.98 -3.48
CA ASP A 230 28.32 -10.61 -4.75
C ASP A 230 27.99 -11.51 -5.96
N LYS A 231 26.94 -12.35 -5.85
CA LYS A 231 26.42 -13.13 -6.99
C LYS A 231 25.35 -12.37 -7.74
N TYR A 232 25.37 -12.44 -9.08
CA TYR A 232 24.29 -11.88 -9.89
C TYR A 232 22.93 -12.44 -9.50
N ILE A 233 21.89 -11.60 -9.56
CA ILE A 233 20.50 -12.06 -9.35
C ILE A 233 20.13 -13.08 -10.41
N TYR A 234 20.57 -12.85 -11.65
CA TYR A 234 20.45 -13.76 -12.78
C TYR A 234 21.86 -14.12 -13.31
N PRO A 235 22.31 -15.37 -13.19
CA PRO A 235 23.48 -15.83 -13.94
C PRO A 235 23.20 -15.80 -15.45
N GLU A 236 24.25 -15.85 -16.28
CA GLU A 236 24.12 -15.84 -17.75
C GLU A 236 23.25 -16.99 -18.27
N THR A 237 23.30 -18.16 -17.62
CA THR A 237 22.48 -19.34 -17.94
C THR A 237 21.02 -19.24 -17.48
N ALA A 238 20.59 -18.11 -16.88
CA ALA A 238 19.24 -17.99 -16.38
C ALA A 238 18.21 -17.77 -17.50
N THR A 239 17.34 -18.75 -17.68
CA THR A 239 16.26 -18.74 -18.68
C THR A 239 14.88 -18.41 -18.10
N LYS A 240 14.73 -18.35 -16.77
CA LYS A 240 13.44 -18.10 -16.09
C LYS A 240 13.53 -16.98 -15.05
N LEU A 241 12.43 -16.27 -14.87
CA LEU A 241 12.31 -15.23 -13.84
C LEU A 241 12.28 -15.84 -12.45
N ILE A 242 12.94 -15.18 -11.49
CA ILE A 242 12.78 -15.53 -10.08
C ILE A 242 11.36 -15.15 -9.60
N LEU A 243 10.88 -15.89 -8.60
CA LEU A 243 9.54 -15.73 -8.04
C LEU A 243 9.19 -14.28 -7.68
N GLY A 244 10.14 -13.54 -7.07
CA GLY A 244 9.95 -12.15 -6.70
C GLY A 244 9.75 -11.20 -7.89
N HIS A 245 10.43 -11.44 -9.01
CA HIS A 245 10.25 -10.64 -10.23
C HIS A 245 8.92 -10.97 -10.91
N ALA A 246 8.57 -12.26 -11.02
CA ALA A 246 7.27 -12.69 -11.54
C ALA A 246 6.10 -12.10 -10.72
N HIS A 247 6.17 -12.18 -9.39
CA HIS A 247 5.21 -11.59 -8.47
C HIS A 247 5.04 -10.07 -8.69
N ASN A 248 6.15 -9.32 -8.74
CA ASN A 248 6.10 -7.87 -8.91
C ASN A 248 5.59 -7.43 -10.29
N ARG A 249 5.84 -8.21 -11.34
CA ARG A 249 5.30 -7.99 -12.69
C ARG A 249 3.80 -8.26 -12.73
N ALA A 250 3.34 -9.37 -12.17
CA ALA A 250 1.92 -9.70 -12.04
C ALA A 250 1.15 -8.64 -11.25
N LEU A 251 1.71 -8.21 -10.11
CA LEU A 251 1.17 -7.12 -9.32
C LEU A 251 1.05 -5.80 -10.12
N ARG A 252 2.04 -5.49 -10.97
CA ARG A 252 1.99 -4.30 -11.84
C ARG A 252 0.86 -4.41 -12.86
N LYS A 253 0.69 -5.58 -13.50
CA LYS A 253 -0.41 -5.82 -14.45
C LYS A 253 -1.77 -5.61 -13.79
N MET A 254 -1.97 -6.20 -12.61
CA MET A 254 -3.19 -6.03 -11.80
C MET A 254 -3.45 -4.55 -11.47
N ARG A 255 -2.43 -3.82 -11.00
CA ARG A 255 -2.54 -2.38 -10.71
C ARG A 255 -2.87 -1.54 -11.94
N LYS A 256 -2.28 -1.86 -13.09
CA LYS A 256 -2.56 -1.14 -14.35
C LYS A 256 -4.02 -1.32 -14.77
N ILE A 257 -4.55 -2.54 -14.70
CA ILE A 257 -5.95 -2.83 -15.01
C ILE A 257 -6.90 -2.14 -14.01
N PHE A 258 -6.58 -2.15 -12.72
CA PHE A 258 -7.36 -1.40 -11.74
C PHE A 258 -7.39 0.11 -12.02
N LEU A 259 -6.24 0.71 -12.32
CA LEU A 259 -6.15 2.14 -12.65
C LEU A 259 -6.86 2.50 -13.96
N ASP A 260 -6.85 1.58 -14.92
CA ASP A 260 -7.60 1.69 -16.17
C ASP A 260 -9.11 1.73 -15.90
N HIS A 261 -9.62 0.75 -15.14
CA HIS A 261 -11.01 0.73 -14.72
C HIS A 261 -11.42 1.96 -13.88
N TYR A 262 -10.56 2.41 -12.97
CA TYR A 262 -10.77 3.64 -12.21
C TYR A 262 -10.91 4.85 -13.14
N TRP A 263 -9.98 5.00 -14.08
CA TRP A 263 -9.94 6.12 -15.01
C TRP A 263 -11.18 6.15 -15.92
N HIS A 264 -11.58 4.99 -16.46
CA HIS A 264 -12.77 4.87 -17.29
C HIS A 264 -14.06 5.18 -16.50
N CYS A 265 -14.22 4.59 -15.30
CA CYS A 265 -15.36 4.89 -14.43
C CYS A 265 -15.42 6.39 -14.09
N ALA A 266 -14.29 6.98 -13.69
CA ALA A 266 -14.23 8.39 -13.33
C ALA A 266 -14.66 9.31 -14.47
N ARG A 267 -14.20 9.04 -15.71
CA ARG A 267 -14.54 9.85 -16.88
C ARG A 267 -15.97 9.66 -17.35
N GLU A 268 -16.48 8.42 -17.32
CA GLU A 268 -17.91 8.15 -17.58
C GLU A 268 -18.80 8.95 -16.61
N LEU A 269 -18.48 8.95 -15.31
CA LEU A 269 -19.23 9.69 -14.30
C LEU A 269 -19.18 11.21 -14.50
N MET A 270 -18.12 11.73 -15.11
CA MET A 270 -17.97 13.16 -15.42
C MET A 270 -18.49 13.54 -16.80
N GLY A 271 -19.01 12.59 -17.59
CA GLY A 271 -19.40 12.82 -18.98
C GLY A 271 -18.22 13.19 -19.89
N LEU A 272 -17.00 12.85 -19.50
CA LEU A 272 -15.78 13.18 -20.24
C LEU A 272 -15.46 12.10 -21.28
N PRO A 273 -14.86 12.47 -22.43
CA PRO A 273 -14.52 11.50 -23.45
C PRO A 273 -13.49 10.51 -22.91
N ALA A 274 -13.87 9.25 -22.79
CA ALA A 274 -12.92 8.16 -22.58
C ALA A 274 -12.51 7.67 -23.97
N LYS A 275 -11.30 8.03 -24.44
CA LYS A 275 -10.73 7.35 -25.61
C LYS A 275 -10.75 5.85 -25.34
N LYS A 276 -11.01 5.05 -26.38
CA LYS A 276 -10.92 3.59 -26.38
C LYS A 276 -9.71 3.12 -25.54
N ASN A 277 -9.92 2.10 -24.69
CA ASN A 277 -8.96 1.64 -23.67
C ASN A 277 -7.54 1.62 -24.25
N TYR A 278 -6.49 1.94 -23.49
CA TYR A 278 -5.10 1.87 -24.02
C TYR A 278 -4.77 0.52 -24.69
N VAL A 279 -5.45 -0.53 -24.24
CA VAL A 279 -5.38 -1.88 -24.81
C VAL A 279 -5.87 -1.94 -26.27
N GLU A 280 -6.89 -1.16 -26.60
CA GLU A 280 -7.58 -1.11 -27.89
C GLU A 280 -6.80 -0.34 -28.97
N GLY A 281 -5.95 0.63 -28.58
CA GLY A 281 -5.18 1.45 -29.53
C GLY A 281 -3.70 1.05 -29.70
N VAL A 282 -3.12 0.31 -28.75
CA VAL A 282 -1.67 0.04 -28.72
C VAL A 282 -1.32 -1.46 -28.55
N LEU A 283 -2.21 -2.29 -27.99
CA LEU A 283 -1.86 -3.67 -27.60
C LEU A 283 -2.66 -4.79 -28.30
N LEU A 284 -3.64 -4.47 -29.16
CA LEU A 284 -4.37 -5.45 -29.99
C LEU A 284 -4.77 -6.74 -29.23
N HIS A 285 -5.35 -6.60 -28.04
CA HIS A 285 -5.88 -7.75 -27.29
C HIS A 285 -7.40 -7.84 -27.45
N ASP A 286 -7.90 -8.93 -28.03
CA ASP A 286 -9.31 -9.14 -28.40
C ASP A 286 -10.27 -9.27 -27.21
N ASN A 287 -9.77 -9.33 -25.98
CA ASN A 287 -10.56 -9.55 -24.77
C ASN A 287 -10.37 -8.39 -23.77
N ILE A 288 -10.94 -7.23 -24.07
CA ILE A 288 -10.97 -6.10 -23.13
C ILE A 288 -12.12 -6.31 -22.14
N VAL A 289 -11.78 -6.50 -20.87
CA VAL A 289 -12.75 -6.48 -19.78
C VAL A 289 -12.92 -5.02 -19.36
N THR A 290 -14.14 -4.48 -19.48
CA THR A 290 -14.46 -3.14 -18.99
C THR A 290 -14.62 -3.15 -17.47
N TRP A 291 -14.61 -1.97 -16.84
CA TRP A 291 -14.84 -1.87 -15.40
C TRP A 291 -16.22 -2.43 -15.01
N LYS A 292 -17.27 -2.24 -15.82
CA LYS A 292 -18.62 -2.80 -15.58
C LYS A 292 -18.60 -4.33 -15.62
N LYS A 293 -17.97 -4.92 -16.64
CA LYS A 293 -17.82 -6.38 -16.74
C LYS A 293 -16.99 -6.95 -15.60
N ALA A 294 -15.95 -6.25 -15.16
CA ALA A 294 -15.17 -6.65 -13.98
C ALA A 294 -16.04 -6.64 -12.71
N LEU A 295 -16.97 -5.68 -12.56
CA LEU A 295 -17.90 -5.65 -11.44
C LEU A 295 -18.98 -6.74 -11.52
N GLU A 296 -19.46 -7.09 -12.71
CA GLU A 296 -20.35 -8.25 -12.89
C GLU A 296 -19.65 -9.51 -12.39
N MET A 297 -18.38 -9.72 -12.78
CA MET A 297 -17.57 -10.83 -12.29
C MET A 297 -17.35 -10.78 -10.76
N GLU A 298 -17.20 -9.58 -10.16
CA GLU A 298 -17.11 -9.42 -8.69
C GLU A 298 -18.43 -9.78 -7.98
N GLY A 299 -19.57 -9.47 -8.61
CA GLY A 299 -20.93 -9.69 -8.11
C GLY A 299 -21.41 -11.14 -8.24
N THR A 300 -20.93 -11.89 -9.24
CA THR A 300 -21.20 -13.33 -9.37
C THR A 300 -20.49 -14.18 -8.32
N LEU A 301 -19.52 -13.60 -7.59
CA LEU A 301 -18.77 -14.29 -6.55
C LEU A 301 -19.49 -14.21 -5.21
N PRO A 302 -19.39 -15.23 -4.34
CA PRO A 302 -20.08 -15.26 -3.04
C PRO A 302 -19.77 -14.00 -2.22
N PRO A 303 -20.71 -13.46 -1.42
CA PRO A 303 -20.57 -12.16 -0.76
C PRO A 303 -19.23 -12.00 -0.03
N LYS A 304 -18.69 -10.77 0.04
CA LYS A 304 -17.49 -10.45 0.82
C LYS A 304 -17.65 -11.07 2.22
N LEU A 305 -16.85 -12.08 2.56
CA LEU A 305 -16.80 -12.61 3.92
C LEU A 305 -16.53 -11.41 4.83
N LYS A 306 -17.54 -10.98 5.59
CA LYS A 306 -17.38 -9.92 6.59
C LYS A 306 -16.35 -10.46 7.55
N GLU A 307 -15.19 -9.80 7.65
CA GLU A 307 -14.18 -10.12 8.66
C GLU A 307 -14.91 -10.24 10.00
N LYS A 308 -15.02 -11.46 10.54
CA LYS A 308 -15.47 -11.66 11.91
C LYS A 308 -14.46 -10.88 12.76
N LYS A 309 -14.91 -9.75 13.33
CA LYS A 309 -14.14 -9.09 14.37
C LYS A 309 -13.83 -10.15 15.41
N ALA A 310 -12.54 -10.38 15.68
CA ALA A 310 -12.10 -11.20 16.78
C ALA A 310 -12.57 -10.55 18.10
N THR A 311 -13.78 -10.92 18.51
CA THR A 311 -14.37 -10.64 19.82
C THR A 311 -14.74 -11.96 20.51
N GLU A 312 -13.90 -12.98 20.34
CA GLU A 312 -13.96 -14.25 21.07
C GLU A 312 -12.54 -14.61 21.51
N ASN A 313 -12.09 -13.98 22.60
CA ASN A 313 -11.02 -14.51 23.48
C ASN A 313 -11.04 -13.78 24.83
N LYS A 314 -12.24 -13.60 25.41
CA LYS A 314 -12.42 -13.09 26.78
C LYS A 314 -13.58 -13.74 27.56
N LYS A 315 -14.02 -14.92 27.16
CA LYS A 315 -14.99 -15.72 27.92
C LYS A 315 -14.56 -17.19 27.95
N THR A 316 -13.52 -17.48 28.72
CA THR A 316 -13.25 -18.78 29.37
C THR A 316 -11.95 -18.64 30.16
N LYS A 317 -12.11 -18.17 31.39
CA LYS A 317 -11.28 -18.43 32.58
C LYS A 317 -12.00 -17.70 33.72
N SER A 318 -13.09 -18.32 34.13
CA SER A 318 -13.68 -18.13 35.45
C SER A 318 -13.23 -19.29 36.31
#